data_AF-A0A941NG91-F1
#
_entry.id   AF-A0A941NG91-F1
#
_cell.length_a   1.000
_cell.length_b   1.000
_cell.length_c   1.000
_cell.angle_alpha   90.00
_cell.angle_beta   90.00
_cell.angle_gamma   90.00
#
_symmetry.space_group_name_H-M   'P 1'
#
loop_
_entity.id
_entity.type
_entity.pdbx_description
1 polymer ?
#
loop_
_entity_poly.entity_id
_entity_poly.type
_entity_poly.pdbx_seq_one_letter_code
_entity_poly.pdbx_strand_id
1 'polypeptide(L)' 'VSREDSYRMVQRNAMRAWNGEGNLLDLLKADSDVAKALPVPQLEAMFDLGYHLKQVDVIFGRVFGA' A
#
# COMPACT_ATOMS: atom_id res chain seq x y z
N VAL A 1 -6.33 -9.28 -12.41
CA VAL A 1 -7.21 -9.02 -11.24
C VAL A 1 -8.12 -7.85 -11.60
N SER A 2 -9.44 -7.98 -11.43
CA SER A 2 -10.36 -6.86 -11.67
C SER A 2 -10.23 -5.81 -10.55
N ARG A 3 -10.70 -4.59 -10.80
CA ARG A 3 -10.70 -3.54 -9.75
C ARG A 3 -11.50 -3.98 -8.52
N GLU A 4 -12.65 -4.63 -8.75
CA GLU A 4 -13.51 -5.13 -7.66
C GLU A 4 -12.82 -6.21 -6.83
N ASP A 5 -12.14 -7.15 -7.50
CA ASP A 5 -11.38 -8.20 -6.82
C ASP A 5 -10.23 -7.62 -5.99
N SER A 6 -9.50 -6.64 -6.54
CA SER A 6 -8.46 -5.92 -5.79
C SER A 6 -9.03 -5.24 -4.54
N TYR A 7 -10.20 -4.59 -4.64
CA TYR A 7 -10.88 -4.00 -3.48
C TYR A 7 -11.20 -5.06 -2.43
N ARG A 8 -11.77 -6.20 -2.81
CA ARG A 8 -12.12 -7.28 -1.89
C ARG A 8 -10.88 -7.84 -1.18
N MET A 9 -9.79 -8.05 -1.92
CA MET A 9 -8.52 -8.54 -1.37
C MET A 9 -7.88 -7.56 -0.39
N VAL A 10 -7.83 -6.27 -0.72
CA VAL A 10 -7.25 -5.25 0.18
C VAL A 10 -8.15 -5.03 1.39
N GLN A 11 -9.46 -4.92 1.18
CA GLN A 11 -10.42 -4.63 2.25
C GLN A 11 -10.43 -5.70 3.33
N ARG A 12 -10.40 -7.00 2.97
CA ARG A 12 -10.38 -8.06 4.00
C ARG A 12 -9.14 -7.99 4.90
N ASN A 13 -7.98 -7.65 4.34
CA ASN A 13 -6.75 -7.51 5.11
C ASN A 13 -6.73 -6.21 5.92
N ALA A 14 -7.26 -5.12 5.37
CA ALA A 14 -7.41 -3.85 6.09
C ALA A 14 -8.33 -3.98 7.32
N MET A 15 -9.45 -4.70 7.20
CA MET A 15 -10.35 -4.94 8.34
C MET A 15 -9.69 -5.77 9.44
N ARG A 16 -8.86 -6.77 9.08
CA ARG A 16 -8.09 -7.56 10.05
C ARG A 16 -7.05 -6.71 10.78
N ALA A 17 -6.32 -5.86 10.05
CA ALA A 17 -5.39 -4.91 10.66
C ALA A 17 -6.11 -3.95 11.62
N TRP A 18 -7.28 -3.45 11.22
CA TRP A 18 -8.12 -2.60 12.06
C TRP A 18 -8.58 -3.29 13.35
N ASN A 19 -8.88 -4.59 13.28
CA ASN A 19 -9.24 -5.40 14.44
C ASN A 19 -8.04 -5.78 15.33
N GLY A 20 -6.82 -5.33 15.01
CA GLY A 20 -5.62 -5.59 15.80
C GLY A 20 -4.95 -6.94 15.52
N GLU A 21 -5.29 -7.61 14.43
CA GLU A 21 -4.72 -8.92 14.07
C GLU A 21 -3.29 -8.84 13.50
N GLY A 22 -2.69 -7.65 13.44
CA GLY A 22 -1.34 -7.42 12.94
C GLY A 22 -1.24 -6.17 12.05
N ASN A 23 -0.07 -5.95 11.46
CA ASN A 23 0.10 -4.86 10.50
C ASN A 23 -0.40 -5.27 9.10
N LEU A 24 -0.80 -4.28 8.30
CA LEU A 24 -1.41 -4.52 6.99
C LEU A 24 -0.46 -5.23 6.01
N LEU A 25 0.83 -4.89 6.02
CA LEU A 25 1.81 -5.47 5.09
C LEU A 25 1.96 -6.97 5.30
N ASP A 26 2.08 -7.41 6.56
CA ASP A 26 2.23 -8.83 6.89
C ASP A 26 0.95 -9.62 6.57
N LEU A 27 -0.21 -9.02 6.80
CA LEU A 27 -1.50 -9.62 6.43
C LEU A 27 -1.63 -9.78 4.91
N LEU A 28 -1.22 -8.78 4.12
CA LEU A 28 -1.21 -8.85 2.66
C LEU A 28 -0.20 -9.87 2.13
N LYS A 29 0.99 -10.00 2.76
CA LYS A 29 1.99 -11.03 2.40
C LYS A 29 1.49 -12.45 2.65
N ALA A 30 0.73 -12.64 3.73
CA ALA A 30 0.15 -13.93 4.10
C ALA A 30 -1.10 -14.30 3.28
N ASP A 31 -1.67 -13.34 2.55
CA ASP A 31 -2.85 -13.53 1.73
C ASP A 31 -2.51 -14.19 0.39
N SER A 32 -3.01 -15.40 0.17
CA SER A 32 -2.68 -16.16 -1.03
C SER A 32 -3.19 -15.56 -2.35
N ASP A 33 -4.27 -14.77 -2.33
CA ASP A 33 -4.74 -14.13 -3.57
C ASP A 33 -3.91 -12.88 -3.88
N VAL A 34 -3.47 -12.16 -2.86
CA VAL A 34 -2.52 -11.04 -3.00
C VAL A 34 -1.17 -11.54 -3.46
N ALA A 35 -0.62 -12.59 -2.83
CA ALA A 35 0.68 -13.16 -3.18
C ALA A 35 0.73 -13.75 -4.61
N LYS A 36 -0.41 -14.24 -5.13
CA LYS A 36 -0.53 -14.64 -6.55
C LYS A 36 -0.53 -13.45 -7.50
N ALA A 37 -1.07 -12.31 -7.07
CA ALA A 37 -1.21 -11.13 -7.90
C ALA A 37 0.03 -10.22 -7.89
N LEU A 38 0.75 -10.16 -6.77
CA LEU A 38 1.84 -9.23 -6.53
C LEU A 38 3.02 -9.90 -5.80
N PRO A 39 4.23 -9.89 -6.37
CA PRO A 39 5.43 -10.38 -5.70
C PRO A 39 5.75 -9.60 -4.42
N VAL A 40 6.28 -10.28 -3.41
CA VAL A 40 6.61 -9.69 -2.10
C VAL A 40 7.47 -8.43 -2.20
N PRO A 41 8.56 -8.37 -3.00
CA PRO A 41 9.37 -7.15 -3.10
C PRO A 41 8.60 -5.95 -3.69
N GLN A 42 7.67 -6.22 -4.61
CA GLN A 42 6.82 -5.17 -5.18
C GLN A 42 5.79 -4.68 -4.16
N LEU A 43 5.23 -5.59 -3.38
CA LEU A 43 4.31 -5.25 -2.30
C LEU A 43 5.01 -4.39 -1.23
N GLU A 44 6.21 -4.77 -0.80
CA GLU A 44 6.99 -4.00 0.18
C GLU A 44 7.30 -2.58 -0.30
N ALA A 45 7.66 -2.42 -1.58
CA ALA A 45 7.93 -1.12 -2.16
C ALA A 45 6.71 -0.17 -2.14
N MET A 46 5.48 -0.69 -2.15
CA MET A 46 4.26 0.14 -2.04
C MET A 46 4.07 0.77 -0.66
N PHE A 47 4.73 0.21 0.36
CA PHE A 47 4.71 0.71 1.74
C PHE A 47 5.85 1.69 2.05
N ASP A 48 6.67 2.04 1.06
CA ASP A 48 7.70 3.07 1.21
C ASP A 48 7.07 4.49 1.26
N LEU A 49 7.27 5.18 2.38
CA LEU A 49 6.82 6.58 2.54
C LEU A 49 7.53 7.52 1.55
N GLY A 50 8.78 7.24 1.17
CA GLY A 50 9.52 8.04 0.19
C GLY A 50 8.78 8.16 -1.14
N TYR A 51 8.15 7.06 -1.59
CA TYR A 51 7.32 7.08 -2.79
C TYR A 51 6.14 8.06 -2.68
N HIS A 52 5.51 8.13 -1.52
CA HIS A 52 4.35 9.00 -1.26
C HIS A 52 4.76 10.46 -1.01
N LEU A 53 5.98 10.70 -0.52
CA LEU A 53 6.52 12.03 -0.24
C LEU A 53 7.33 12.63 -1.40
N LYS A 54 7.52 11.91 -2.52
CA LYS A 54 8.38 12.33 -3.65
C LYS A 54 8.02 13.66 -4.33
N GLN A 55 6.86 14.24 -4.03
CA GLN A 55 6.41 15.52 -4.59
C GLN A 55 6.38 16.65 -3.56
N VAL A 56 6.80 16.41 -2.31
CA VAL A 56 6.81 17.44 -1.26
C VAL A 56 7.65 18.64 -1.71
N ASP A 57 8.90 18.44 -2.12
CA ASP A 57 9.78 19.54 -2.54
C ASP A 57 9.26 20.27 -3.78
N VAL A 58 8.63 19.54 -4.71
CA VAL A 58 7.99 20.13 -5.90
C VAL A 58 6.88 21.09 -5.50
N ILE A 59 6.04 20.70 -4.53
CA ILE A 59 4.96 21.54 -4.03
C ILE A 59 5.52 22.75 -3.28
N PHE A 60 6.51 22.55 -2.40
CA PHE A 60 7.15 23.65 -1.67
C PHE A 60 7.81 24.65 -2.63
N GLY A 61 8.45 24.18 -3.69
CA GLY A 61 9.03 25.03 -4.73
C GLY A 61 7.99 25.90 -5.45
N ARG A 62 6.76 25.40 -5.64
CA ARG A 62 5.66 26.18 -6.25
C ARG A 62 5.10 27.27 -5.32
N VAL A 63 5.14 27.04 -4.01
CA VAL A 63 4.54 27.95 -3.02
C VAL A 63 5.55 28.99 -2.54
N PHE A 64 6.82 28.60 -2.39
CA PHE A 64 7.86 29.42 -1.75
C PHE A 64 9.06 29.73 -2.64
N GLY A 65 9.14 29.18 -3.86
CA GLY A 65 10.18 29.52 -4.84
C GLY A 65 9.86 30.85 -5.54
N ALA A 66 10.78 31.80 -5.46
CA ALA A 66 10.69 33.11 -6.12
C ALA A 66 10.62 33.00 -7.66
#